data_AF-A0A2K8U7M1-F1
#
_entry.id   AF-A0A2K8U7M1-F1
#
_cell.length_a   1.000
_cell.length_b   1.000
_cell.length_c   1.000
_cell.angle_alpha   90.00
_cell.angle_beta   90.00
_cell.angle_gamma   90.00
#
_symmetry.space_group_name_H-M   'P 1'
#
loop_
_entity.id
_entity.type
_entity.pdbx_description
1 polymer ?
#
loop_
_entity_poly.entity_id
_entity_poly.type
_entity_poly.pdbx_seq_one_letter_code
_entity_poly.pdbx_strand_id
1 'polypeptide(L)'
;MTGTSLADHYRRYALVIHLESAAVRVPHAYLRYPLAHRPEDLDQARQLDLLLGDLWQGHPNYVKLPGTADIEDKLAAAMSLMTGL
;
A
#
# COMPACT_ATOMS: atom_id res chain seq x y z
N MET A 1 5.87 -24.87 3.50
CA MET A 1 4.47 -24.39 3.51
C MET A 1 4.11 -23.96 4.93
N THR A 2 3.49 -22.80 5.12
CA THR A 2 3.16 -22.22 6.44
C THR A 2 2.01 -22.93 7.17
N GLY A 3 1.41 -23.97 6.58
CA GLY A 3 0.29 -24.73 7.17
C GLY A 3 -1.05 -23.99 7.16
N THR A 4 -1.13 -22.81 6.55
CA THR A 4 -2.33 -21.95 6.54
C THR A 4 -2.74 -21.60 5.11
N SER A 5 -4.05 -21.52 4.86
CA SER A 5 -4.64 -21.12 3.58
C SER A 5 -4.61 -19.61 3.36
N LEU A 6 -4.82 -19.14 2.13
CA LEU A 6 -4.95 -17.71 1.82
C LEU A 6 -6.09 -17.05 2.62
N ALA A 7 -7.22 -17.75 2.78
CA ALA A 7 -8.33 -17.29 3.60
C ALA A 7 -7.94 -17.12 5.07
N ASP A 8 -7.08 -17.98 5.61
CA ASP A 8 -6.56 -17.85 6.98
C ASP A 8 -5.66 -16.62 7.13
N HIS A 9 -4.94 -16.23 6.08
CA HIS A 9 -4.15 -15.00 6.08
C HIS A 9 -5.04 -13.77 6.05
N TYR A 10 -6.08 -13.77 5.22
CA TYR A 10 -7.01 -12.63 5.12
C TYR A 10 -7.79 -12.41 6.42
N ARG A 11 -8.28 -13.47 7.07
CA ARG A 11 -9.03 -13.35 8.34
C ARG A 11 -8.25 -12.72 9.51
N ARG A 12 -6.93 -12.53 9.40
CA ARG A 12 -6.12 -11.85 10.43
C ARG A 12 -6.34 -10.34 10.45
N TYR A 13 -6.86 -9.76 9.37
CA TYR A 13 -7.01 -8.33 9.21
C TYR A 13 -8.48 -7.98 9.04
N ALA A 14 -9.00 -7.06 9.86
CA ALA A 14 -10.35 -6.54 9.66
C ALA A 14 -10.44 -5.65 8.40
N LEU A 15 -9.33 -5.00 8.04
CA LEU A 15 -9.20 -4.07 6.92
C LEU A 15 -7.74 -4.08 6.44
N VAL A 16 -7.55 -3.98 5.12
CA VAL A 16 -6.23 -3.79 4.49
C VAL A 16 -6.26 -2.50 3.69
N ILE A 17 -5.54 -1.48 4.17
CA ILE A 17 -5.39 -0.20 3.47
C ILE A 17 -4.04 -0.20 2.73
N HIS A 18 -4.08 -0.29 1.41
CA HIS A 18 -2.89 -0.18 0.56
C HIS A 18 -2.65 1.27 0.17
N LEU A 19 -1.63 1.87 0.78
CA LEU A 19 -1.14 3.20 0.42
C LEU A 19 -0.20 3.10 -0.80
N GLU A 20 -0.72 3.29 -2.01
CA GLU A 20 0.06 3.15 -3.26
C GLU A 20 1.27 4.11 -3.29
N SER A 21 2.46 3.64 -3.65
CA SER A 21 3.65 4.50 -3.63
C SER A 21 3.51 5.69 -4.58
N ALA A 22 4.16 6.80 -4.19
CA ALA A 22 4.39 7.94 -5.05
C ALA A 22 5.04 7.54 -6.39
N ALA A 23 5.87 6.49 -6.41
CA ALA A 23 6.54 6.00 -7.63
C ALA A 23 5.56 5.67 -8.78
N VAL A 24 4.32 5.28 -8.46
CA VAL A 24 3.32 4.87 -9.45
C VAL A 24 2.70 6.07 -10.15
N ARG A 25 2.20 7.06 -9.40
CA ARG A 25 1.40 8.18 -9.95
C ARG A 25 2.10 9.53 -9.94
N VAL A 26 3.00 9.76 -8.98
CA VAL A 26 3.70 11.03 -8.78
C VAL A 26 5.20 10.77 -8.58
N PRO A 27 5.91 10.17 -9.56
CA PRO A 27 7.28 9.72 -9.38
C PRO A 27 8.27 10.85 -9.05
N HIS A 28 7.95 12.10 -9.40
CA HIS A 28 8.74 13.27 -9.00
C HIS A 28 8.71 13.54 -7.48
N ALA A 29 7.69 13.06 -6.77
CA ALA A 29 7.57 13.14 -5.31
C ALA A 29 8.16 11.90 -4.60
N TYR A 30 8.71 10.94 -5.35
CA TYR A 30 9.31 9.74 -4.78
C TYR A 30 10.74 9.99 -4.30
N LEU A 31 10.94 10.05 -2.99
CA LEU A 31 12.25 10.27 -2.39
C LEU A 31 12.97 8.95 -2.10
N ARG A 32 14.28 8.93 -2.34
CA ARG A 32 15.20 7.81 -2.08
C ARG A 32 16.28 8.23 -1.08
N TYR A 33 17.15 7.29 -0.70
CA TYR A 33 18.33 7.60 0.12
C TYR A 33 19.13 8.78 -0.49
N PRO A 34 19.61 9.76 0.29
CA PRO A 34 19.59 9.83 1.77
C PRO A 34 18.33 10.46 2.37
N LEU A 35 17.40 10.95 1.56
CA LEU A 35 16.20 11.67 2.01
C LEU A 35 15.10 10.73 2.55
N ALA A 36 15.14 9.45 2.16
CA ALA A 36 14.25 8.41 2.65
C ALA A 36 14.97 7.05 2.71
N HIS A 37 14.58 6.19 3.64
CA HIS A 37 15.11 4.82 3.75
C HIS A 37 14.47 3.86 2.71
N ARG A 38 14.62 4.19 1.43
CA ARG A 38 14.12 3.38 0.29
C ARG A 38 15.29 2.96 -0.59
N PRO A 39 15.74 1.70 -0.53
CA PRO A 39 16.82 1.20 -1.39
C PRO A 39 16.40 1.07 -2.86
N GLU A 40 15.11 0.83 -3.11
CA GLU A 40 14.57 0.55 -4.43
C GLU A 40 14.58 1.79 -5.36
N ASP A 41 14.76 1.57 -6.66
CA ASP A 41 14.50 2.57 -7.69
C ASP A 41 13.00 2.71 -8.01
N LEU A 42 12.65 3.60 -8.95
CA LEU A 42 11.24 3.85 -9.30
C LEU A 42 10.54 2.61 -9.89
N ASP A 43 11.23 1.83 -10.71
CA ASP A 43 10.63 0.68 -11.38
C ASP A 43 10.48 -0.49 -10.41
N GLN A 44 11.48 -0.71 -9.56
CA GLN A 44 11.41 -1.64 -8.43
C GLN A 44 10.28 -1.27 -7.46
N ALA A 45 10.12 0.03 -7.14
CA ALA A 45 9.04 0.50 -6.28
C ALA A 45 7.66 0.27 -6.90
N ARG A 46 7.50 0.55 -8.20
CA ARG A 46 6.26 0.26 -8.95
C ARG A 46 5.96 -1.23 -8.98
N GLN A 47 6.97 -2.05 -9.24
CA GLN A 47 6.83 -3.50 -9.25
C GLN A 47 6.41 -4.04 -7.89
N LEU A 48 7.01 -3.52 -6.81
CA LEU A 48 6.63 -3.87 -5.45
C LEU A 48 5.17 -3.50 -5.15
N ASP A 49 4.72 -2.31 -5.55
CA ASP A 49 3.31 -1.91 -5.41
C ASP A 49 2.35 -2.83 -6.15
N LEU A 50 2.69 -3.21 -7.37
CA LEU A 50 1.88 -4.14 -8.17
C LEU A 50 1.76 -5.48 -7.47
N LEU A 51 2.88 -6.06 -7.03
CA LEU A 51 2.90 -7.35 -6.32
C LEU A 51 2.12 -7.31 -5.00
N LEU A 52 2.22 -6.21 -4.24
CA LEU A 52 1.44 -6.03 -3.02
C LEU A 52 -0.06 -5.91 -3.33
N GLY A 53 -0.41 -5.19 -4.39
CA GLY A 53 -1.79 -5.10 -4.86
C GLY A 53 -2.33 -6.49 -5.23
N ASP A 54 -1.59 -7.25 -6.02
CA ASP A 54 -1.98 -8.60 -6.44
C ASP A 54 -2.18 -9.55 -5.26
N LEU A 55 -1.34 -9.44 -4.23
CA LEU A 55 -1.43 -10.27 -3.02
C LEU A 55 -2.69 -9.97 -2.20
N TRP A 56 -3.06 -8.70 -2.09
CA TRP A 56 -4.09 -8.24 -1.15
C TRP A 56 -5.44 -7.92 -1.79
N GLN A 57 -5.53 -7.74 -3.11
CA GLN A 57 -6.79 -7.39 -3.80
C GLN A 57 -7.92 -8.40 -3.60
N GLY A 58 -7.60 -9.65 -3.23
CA GLY A 58 -8.59 -10.67 -2.88
C GLY A 58 -9.16 -10.56 -1.46
N HIS A 59 -8.62 -9.68 -0.61
CA HIS A 59 -9.11 -9.50 0.76
C HIS A 59 -10.49 -8.79 0.74
N PRO A 60 -11.51 -9.27 1.47
CA PRO A 60 -12.88 -8.72 1.39
C PRO A 60 -12.97 -7.22 1.69
N ASN A 61 -12.14 -6.75 2.61
CA ASN A 61 -12.04 -5.35 3.00
C ASN A 61 -10.69 -4.75 2.54
N TYR A 62 -10.35 -4.92 1.27
CA TYR A 62 -9.18 -4.28 0.67
C TYR A 62 -9.54 -2.91 0.12
N VAL A 63 -8.78 -1.88 0.50
CA VAL A 63 -8.93 -0.53 -0.04
C VAL A 63 -7.57 -0.02 -0.49
N LYS A 64 -7.46 0.39 -1.76
CA LYS A 64 -6.25 1.00 -2.30
C LYS A 64 -6.42 2.51 -2.39
N LEU A 65 -5.58 3.26 -1.69
CA LEU A 65 -5.50 4.72 -1.78
C LEU A 65 -4.40 5.13 -2.76
N PRO A 66 -4.70 6.00 -3.74
CA PRO A 66 -3.76 6.34 -4.82
C PRO A 66 -2.51 7.04 -4.29
N GLY A 67 -1.41 6.90 -5.03
CA GLY A 67 -0.21 7.72 -4.82
C GLY A 67 -0.52 9.19 -5.08
N THR A 68 -0.13 10.06 -4.17
CA THR A 68 -0.31 11.52 -4.25
C THR A 68 0.95 12.22 -3.74
N ALA A 69 1.18 13.45 -4.19
CA ALA A 69 2.23 14.32 -3.66
C ALA A 69 1.84 14.87 -2.28
N ASP A 70 0.53 15.00 -2.01
CA ASP A 70 -0.04 15.52 -0.77
C ASP A 70 -0.30 14.36 0.19
N ILE A 71 0.67 14.12 1.07
CA ILE A 71 0.60 13.01 2.04
C ILE A 71 -0.53 13.21 3.06
N GLU A 72 -0.87 14.44 3.40
CA GLU A 72 -1.88 14.77 4.41
C GLU A 72 -3.27 14.27 4.00
N ASP A 73 -3.70 14.53 2.77
CA ASP A 73 -4.98 14.05 2.23
C ASP A 73 -5.06 12.53 2.24
N LYS A 74 -3.95 11.87 1.87
CA LYS A 74 -3.87 10.41 1.86
C LYS A 74 -3.97 9.82 3.26
N LEU A 75 -3.34 10.45 4.25
CA LEU A 75 -3.43 10.05 5.65
C LEU A 75 -4.84 10.30 6.19
N ALA A 76 -5.45 11.46 5.89
CA ALA A 76 -6.82 11.76 6.29
C ALA A 76 -7.83 10.74 5.73
N ALA A 77 -7.68 10.35 4.46
CA ALA A 77 -8.48 9.30 3.83
C ALA A 77 -8.27 7.94 4.53
N ALA A 78 -7.03 7.56 4.82
CA ALA A 78 -6.72 6.32 5.54
C ALA A 78 -7.32 6.31 6.96
N MET A 79 -7.21 7.41 7.68
CA MET A 79 -7.78 7.55 9.03
C MET A 79 -9.31 7.43 9.02
N SER A 80 -9.98 8.00 8.02
CA SER A 80 -11.44 7.94 7.87
C SER A 80 -11.95 6.51 7.62
N LEU A 81 -11.14 5.65 6.99
CA LEU A 81 -11.48 4.23 6.80
C LEU A 81 -11.38 3.44 8.10
N MET A 82 -10.54 3.86 9.05
CA MET A 82 -10.37 3.18 10.33
C MET A 82 -11.44 3.55 11.36
N THR A 83 -12.03 4.74 11.26
CA THR A 83 -13.10 5.19 12.18
C THR A 83 -14.49 4.64 11.83
N GLY A 84 -14.64 4.00 10.66
CA GLY A 84 -15.86 3.31 10.24
C GLY A 84 -15.90 1.81 10.55
N LEU A 85 -14.86 1.28 11.19
CA LEU A 85 -14.79 -0.09 11.73
C LEU A 85 -15.36 -0.15 13.15
#